data_AF-R1DAX3-F1
#
_entry.id   AF-R1DAX3-F1
#
_cell.length_a   1.000
_cell.length_b   1.000
_cell.length_c   1.000
_cell.angle_alpha   90.00
_cell.angle_beta   90.00
_cell.angle_gamma   90.00
#
_symmetry.space_group_name_H-M   'P 1'
#
loop_
_entity.id
_entity.type
_entity.pdbx_description
1 polymer ?
#
loop_
_entity_poly.entity_id
_entity_poly.type
_entity_poly.pdbx_seq_one_letter_code
_entity_poly.pdbx_strand_id
1 'polypeptide(L)'
;MVLAPSARGLGDWNPFAPRAERIREGGCEVDFRMEIVHLTKRRVSGGVAIAAPAADVWRAVTSYERFPDFIPSIISHDVRRGEAGRAVIDQVSQLSRRLNMRSQMTLEAVESPDARSVTLRRVSGHGFLEFEG
;
A
#
# COMPACT_ATOMS: atom_id res chain seq x y z
N MET A 1 -48.77 6.58 18.43
CA MET A 1 -48.92 5.85 17.15
C MET A 1 -48.38 6.75 16.06
N VAL A 2 -47.11 6.60 15.70
CA VAL A 2 -46.47 7.36 14.62
C VAL A 2 -46.14 6.36 13.53
N LEU A 3 -46.71 6.57 12.36
CA LEU A 3 -46.59 5.73 11.18
C LEU A 3 -45.14 5.74 10.69
N ALA A 4 -44.55 4.54 10.57
CA ALA A 4 -43.28 4.36 9.89
C ALA A 4 -43.44 4.60 8.38
N PRO A 5 -42.48 5.27 7.70
CA PRO A 5 -42.50 5.33 6.25
C PRO A 5 -42.27 3.93 5.66
N SER A 6 -43.05 3.63 4.64
CA SER A 6 -43.11 2.37 3.92
C SER A 6 -41.76 1.94 3.34
N ALA A 7 -41.40 0.69 3.59
CA ALA A 7 -40.27 -0.02 2.98
C ALA A 7 -40.45 -0.14 1.46
N ARG A 8 -39.85 0.77 0.69
CA ARG A 8 -39.57 0.60 -0.75
C ARG A 8 -38.24 1.27 -1.07
N GLY A 9 -37.21 0.45 -1.32
CA GLY A 9 -35.92 0.90 -1.89
C GLY A 9 -34.70 0.87 -0.97
N LEU A 10 -34.45 -0.21 -0.24
CA LEU A 10 -33.11 -0.51 0.31
C LEU A 10 -32.54 -1.68 -0.49
N GLY A 11 -31.99 -1.39 -1.67
CA GLY A 11 -31.13 -2.33 -2.37
C GLY A 11 -29.82 -2.46 -1.59
N ASP A 12 -29.51 -3.67 -1.14
CA ASP A 12 -28.20 -4.21 -0.74
C ASP A 12 -27.11 -3.17 -0.38
N TRP A 13 -27.36 -2.31 0.62
CA TRP A 13 -26.33 -1.41 1.11
C TRP A 13 -25.37 -2.20 2.00
N ASN A 14 -24.32 -2.73 1.38
CA ASN A 14 -23.18 -3.31 2.08
C ASN A 14 -22.02 -2.30 2.08
N PRO A 15 -21.71 -1.63 3.20
CA PRO A 15 -20.57 -0.70 3.28
C PRO A 15 -19.21 -1.39 3.11
N PHE A 16 -19.17 -2.72 3.20
CA PHE A 16 -17.99 -3.56 3.00
C PHE A 16 -17.88 -4.12 1.56
N ALA A 17 -18.83 -3.80 0.67
CA ALA A 17 -18.75 -4.24 -0.72
C ALA A 17 -17.45 -3.74 -1.38
N PRO A 18 -16.73 -4.59 -2.14
CA PRO A 18 -15.52 -4.17 -2.83
C PRO A 18 -15.86 -3.04 -3.79
N ARG A 19 -15.14 -1.92 -3.69
CA ARG A 19 -15.30 -0.79 -4.61
C ARG A 19 -14.20 -0.85 -5.64
N ALA A 20 -14.58 -1.13 -6.89
CA ALA A 20 -13.70 -0.93 -8.03
C ALA A 20 -13.64 0.56 -8.32
N GLU A 21 -12.42 1.10 -8.28
CA GLU A 21 -12.13 2.52 -8.42
C GLU A 21 -11.02 2.68 -9.45
N ARG A 22 -11.04 3.82 -10.14
CA ARG A 22 -10.09 4.15 -11.18
C ARG A 22 -9.53 5.53 -10.92
N ILE A 23 -8.21 5.62 -10.85
CA ILE A 23 -7.49 6.89 -10.70
C ILE A 23 -6.68 7.13 -11.96
N ARG A 24 -6.64 8.39 -12.40
CA ARG A 24 -5.79 8.83 -13.50
C ARG A 24 -4.73 9.76 -12.95
N GLU A 25 -3.47 9.34 -13.03
CA GLU A 25 -2.33 10.09 -12.51
C GLU A 25 -1.24 10.15 -13.58
N GLY A 26 -0.78 11.35 -13.94
CA GLY A 26 0.32 11.51 -14.92
C GLY A 26 0.08 10.89 -16.30
N GLY A 27 -1.18 10.69 -16.70
CA GLY A 27 -1.55 10.01 -17.95
C GLY A 27 -1.67 8.49 -17.85
N CYS A 28 -1.31 7.89 -16.70
CA CYS A 28 -1.53 6.48 -16.41
C CYS A 28 -2.91 6.25 -15.79
N GLU A 29 -3.57 5.17 -16.19
CA GLU A 29 -4.81 4.70 -15.60
C GLU A 29 -4.51 3.55 -14.64
N VAL A 30 -4.95 3.69 -13.39
CA VAL A 30 -4.77 2.68 -12.35
C VAL A 30 -6.15 2.21 -11.91
N ASP A 31 -6.43 0.93 -12.15
CA ASP A 31 -7.62 0.28 -11.64
C ASP A 31 -7.26 -0.38 -10.30
N PHE A 32 -8.05 -0.11 -9.26
CA PHE A 32 -7.90 -0.77 -7.98
C PHE A 32 -9.25 -1.14 -7.37
N ARG A 33 -9.20 -2.09 -6.45
CA ARG A 33 -10.32 -2.58 -5.67
C ARG A 33 -9.94 -2.50 -4.22
N MET A 34 -10.73 -1.74 -3.46
CA MET A 34 -10.61 -1.69 -2.01
C MET A 34 -11.67 -2.56 -1.35
N GLU A 35 -11.22 -3.42 -0.43
CA GLU A 35 -12.05 -4.30 0.40
C GLU A 35 -11.83 -3.94 1.87
N ILE A 36 -12.93 -3.80 2.61
CA ILE A 36 -12.87 -3.58 4.06
C ILE A 36 -12.81 -4.94 4.76
N VAL A 37 -11.65 -5.28 5.34
CA VAL A 37 -11.43 -6.57 6.00
C VAL A 37 -11.78 -6.50 7.48
N HIS A 38 -11.54 -5.35 8.12
CA HIS A 38 -11.87 -5.08 9.52
C HIS A 38 -12.06 -3.57 9.72
N LEU A 39 -12.51 -3.11 10.90
CA LEU A 39 -12.76 -1.68 11.19
C LEU A 39 -11.61 -0.77 10.75
N THR A 40 -10.36 -1.15 11.05
CA THR A 40 -9.13 -0.41 10.71
C THR A 40 -8.31 -1.04 9.58
N LYS A 41 -8.72 -2.21 9.05
CA LYS A 41 -7.94 -2.94 8.04
C LYS A 41 -8.64 -2.87 6.68
N ARG A 42 -7.86 -2.53 5.66
CA ARG A 42 -8.28 -2.55 4.26
C ARG A 42 -7.36 -3.49 3.49
N ARG A 43 -7.90 -4.12 2.44
CA ARG A 43 -7.13 -4.80 1.41
C ARG A 43 -7.32 -4.03 0.12
N VAL A 44 -6.22 -3.74 -0.56
CA VAL A 44 -6.24 -3.08 -1.86
C VAL A 44 -5.59 -4.03 -2.87
N SER A 45 -6.26 -4.27 -3.99
CA SER A 45 -5.74 -5.04 -5.12
C SER A 45 -5.92 -4.19 -6.36
N GLY A 46 -4.97 -4.17 -7.29
CA GLY A 46 -5.09 -3.32 -8.48
C GLY A 46 -4.10 -3.70 -9.57
N GLY A 47 -4.17 -2.97 -10.67
CA GLY A 47 -3.32 -3.15 -11.84
C GLY A 47 -3.13 -1.85 -12.60
N VAL A 48 -2.03 -1.80 -13.35
CA VAL A 48 -1.70 -0.71 -14.26
C VAL A 48 -1.06 -1.30 -15.51
N ALA A 49 -1.43 -0.78 -16.67
CA ALA A 49 -0.80 -1.16 -17.94
C ALA A 49 0.47 -0.31 -18.15
N ILE A 50 1.61 -0.97 -18.38
CA ILE A 50 2.89 -0.30 -18.58
C ILE A 50 3.42 -0.65 -19.97
N ALA A 51 3.69 0.37 -20.77
CA ALA A 51 4.29 0.23 -22.10
C ALA A 51 5.82 0.12 -22.01
N ALA A 52 6.33 -0.91 -21.32
CA ALA A 52 7.77 -1.16 -21.18
C ALA A 52 8.08 -2.67 -21.14
N PRO A 53 9.31 -3.09 -21.51
CA PRO A 53 9.74 -4.47 -21.33
C PRO A 53 9.63 -4.94 -19.88
N ALA A 54 9.22 -6.20 -19.68
CA ALA A 54 9.06 -6.77 -18.34
C ALA A 54 10.35 -6.71 -17.49
N ALA A 55 11.52 -6.79 -18.13
CA ALA A 55 12.81 -6.68 -17.47
C ALA A 55 13.06 -5.28 -16.89
N ASP A 56 12.62 -4.23 -17.58
CA ASP A 56 12.76 -2.85 -17.11
C ASP A 56 11.80 -2.57 -15.95
N VAL A 57 10.57 -3.08 -16.04
CA VAL A 57 9.59 -3.02 -14.94
C VAL A 57 10.12 -3.76 -13.71
N TRP A 58 10.67 -4.97 -13.90
CA TRP A 58 11.28 -5.74 -12.82
C TRP A 58 12.40 -4.96 -12.14
N ARG A 59 13.35 -4.43 -12.92
CA ARG A 59 14.45 -3.60 -12.41
C ARG A 59 13.94 -2.41 -11.62
N ALA A 60 12.87 -1.75 -12.08
CA ALA A 60 12.29 -0.62 -11.37
C ALA A 60 11.66 -1.03 -10.03
N VAL A 61 10.86 -2.11 -10.01
CA VAL A 61 10.16 -2.60 -8.81
C VAL A 61 11.13 -3.16 -7.75
N THR A 62 12.26 -3.72 -8.17
CA THR A 62 13.31 -4.24 -7.27
C THR A 62 14.41 -3.24 -6.95
N SER A 63 14.30 -1.98 -7.43
CA SER A 63 15.20 -0.88 -7.05
C SER A 63 14.77 -0.25 -5.72
N TYR A 64 14.73 -1.03 -4.63
CA TYR A 64 14.29 -0.56 -3.31
C TYR A 64 15.03 0.70 -2.87
N GLU A 65 16.31 0.80 -3.19
CA GLU A 65 17.18 1.93 -2.85
C GLU A 65 16.66 3.28 -3.40
N ARG A 66 15.86 3.24 -4.47
CA ARG A 66 15.27 4.42 -5.12
C ARG A 66 13.84 4.70 -4.69
N PHE A 67 13.24 3.90 -3.81
CA PHE A 67 11.88 4.14 -3.33
C PHE A 67 11.66 5.55 -2.77
N PRO A 68 12.63 6.17 -2.03
CA PRO A 68 12.49 7.54 -1.56
C PRO A 68 12.32 8.58 -2.68
N ASP A 69 12.78 8.30 -3.90
CA ASP A 69 12.72 9.24 -5.02
C ASP A 69 11.28 9.47 -5.50
N PHE A 70 10.37 8.52 -5.24
CA PHE A 70 9.01 8.54 -5.78
C PHE A 70 7.90 8.21 -4.76
N ILE A 71 8.21 7.61 -3.61
CA ILE A 71 7.23 7.39 -2.54
C ILE A 71 7.23 8.62 -1.62
N PRO A 72 6.14 9.42 -1.60
CA PRO A 72 6.09 10.58 -0.74
C PRO A 72 6.14 10.18 0.73
N SER A 73 6.72 11.06 1.55
CA SER A 73 6.73 10.96 3.02
C SER A 73 7.68 9.92 3.62
N ILE A 74 8.53 9.27 2.84
CA ILE A 74 9.69 8.55 3.40
C ILE A 74 10.70 9.59 3.92
N ILE A 75 11.10 9.48 5.20
CA ILE A 75 12.11 10.33 5.84
C ILE A 75 13.48 9.66 5.77
N SER A 76 13.55 8.38 6.09
CA SER A 76 14.76 7.57 5.98
C SER A 76 14.44 6.20 5.42
N HIS A 77 15.39 5.65 4.68
CA HIS A 77 15.26 4.38 3.99
C HIS A 77 16.64 3.77 3.83
N ASP A 78 16.91 2.69 4.55
CA ASP A 78 18.15 1.93 4.45
C ASP A 78 17.83 0.53 3.94
N VAL A 79 18.53 0.09 2.90
CA VAL A 79 18.29 -1.18 2.22
C VAL A 79 19.51 -2.06 2.38
N ARG A 80 19.32 -3.24 2.98
CA ARG A 80 20.33 -4.28 3.14
C ARG A 80 19.93 -5.47 2.29
N ARG A 81 20.63 -5.70 1.18
CA ARG A 81 20.41 -6.89 0.36
C ARG A 81 21.00 -8.12 1.03
N GLY A 82 20.17 -9.15 1.13
CA GLY A 82 20.57 -10.47 1.60
C GLY A 82 20.84 -11.42 0.44
N GLU A 83 21.04 -12.68 0.77
CA GLU A 83 21.23 -13.74 -0.21
C GLU A 83 19.90 -14.10 -0.91
N ALA A 84 20.02 -14.73 -2.10
CA ALA A 84 18.91 -15.34 -2.82
C ALA A 84 17.68 -14.43 -3.05
N GLY A 85 17.90 -13.17 -3.43
CA GLY A 85 16.80 -12.25 -3.76
C GLY A 85 16.02 -11.72 -2.56
N ARG A 86 16.61 -11.78 -1.36
CA ARG A 86 16.05 -11.14 -0.17
C ARG A 86 16.61 -9.74 0.02
N ALA A 87 15.80 -8.83 0.54
CA ALA A 87 16.26 -7.55 1.04
C ALA A 87 15.55 -7.20 2.36
N VAL A 88 16.28 -6.56 3.26
CA VAL A 88 15.73 -5.97 4.49
C VAL A 88 15.77 -4.46 4.33
N ILE A 89 14.66 -3.81 4.65
CA ILE A 89 14.47 -2.38 4.45
C ILE A 89 14.08 -1.77 5.79
N ASP A 90 14.92 -0.91 6.34
CA ASP A 90 14.62 -0.11 7.53
C ASP A 90 14.11 1.26 7.10
N GLN A 91 12.84 1.55 7.39
CA GLN A 91 12.15 2.74 6.89
C GLN A 91 11.52 3.56 8.01
N VAL A 92 11.69 4.89 7.92
CA VAL A 92 10.92 5.87 8.69
C VAL A 92 10.05 6.68 7.74
N SER A 93 8.77 6.82 8.05
CA SER A 93 7.81 7.58 7.25
C SER A 93 7.06 8.61 8.10
N GLN A 94 6.79 9.76 7.50
CA GLN A 94 5.95 10.80 8.09
C GLN A 94 4.49 10.56 7.76
N LEU A 95 3.67 10.29 8.77
CA LEU A 95 2.26 9.96 8.59
C LEU A 95 1.36 11.17 8.76
N SER A 96 1.78 12.14 9.57
CA SER A 96 1.13 13.45 9.64
C SER A 96 2.13 14.54 10.00
N ARG A 97 2.25 15.56 9.15
CA ARG A 97 3.01 16.78 9.46
C ARG A 97 2.35 17.58 10.58
N ARG A 98 1.02 17.59 10.60
CA ARG A 98 0.24 18.38 11.57
C ARG A 98 0.38 17.84 12.99
N LEU A 99 0.42 16.52 13.13
CA LEU A 99 0.49 15.84 14.43
C LEU A 99 1.92 15.35 14.76
N ASN A 100 2.92 15.73 13.96
CA ASN A 100 4.30 15.24 14.06
C ASN A 100 4.40 13.70 14.21
N MET A 101 3.52 12.96 13.54
CA MET A 101 3.46 11.50 13.69
C MET A 101 4.37 10.82 12.68
N ARG A 102 5.28 9.98 13.18
CA ARG A 102 6.21 9.18 12.40
C ARG A 102 5.97 7.70 12.66
N SER A 103 6.24 6.86 11.67
CA SER A 103 6.28 5.42 11.83
C SER A 103 7.64 4.90 11.40
N GLN A 104 8.21 4.06 12.24
CA GLN A 104 9.39 3.27 11.91
C GLN A 104 8.99 1.81 11.73
N MET A 105 9.47 1.20 10.67
CA MET A 105 9.22 -0.21 10.37
C MET A 105 10.41 -0.84 9.66
N THR A 106 10.56 -2.15 9.87
CA THR A 106 11.46 -2.99 9.07
C THR A 106 10.61 -3.87 8.17
N LEU A 107 10.93 -3.87 6.88
CA LEU A 107 10.30 -4.71 5.86
C LEU A 107 11.30 -5.78 5.40
N GLU A 108 10.80 -6.96 5.11
CA GLU A 108 11.50 -8.00 4.35
C GLU A 108 10.88 -8.08 2.95
N ALA A 109 11.69 -7.91 1.92
CA ALA A 109 11.34 -8.17 0.53
C ALA A 109 11.88 -9.55 0.12
N VAL A 110 11.04 -10.37 -0.49
CA VAL A 110 11.42 -11.66 -1.07
C VAL A 110 11.05 -11.64 -2.55
N GLU A 111 12.08 -11.68 -3.39
CA GLU A 111 11.94 -11.72 -4.84
C GLU A 111 11.83 -13.16 -5.34
N SER A 112 10.86 -13.40 -6.22
CA SER A 112 10.67 -14.64 -6.95
C SER A 112 10.74 -14.33 -8.45
N PRO A 113 11.95 -14.27 -9.06
CA PRO A 113 12.11 -13.90 -10.46
C PRO A 113 11.34 -14.81 -11.43
N ASP A 114 11.30 -16.12 -11.13
CA ASP A 114 10.58 -17.11 -11.95
C ASP A 114 9.08 -16.84 -11.99
N ALA A 115 8.50 -16.42 -10.86
CA ALA A 115 7.10 -16.05 -10.73
C ALA A 115 6.83 -14.57 -11.07
N ARG A 116 7.89 -13.79 -11.38
CA ARG A 116 7.84 -12.33 -11.55
C ARG A 116 7.07 -11.62 -10.45
N SER A 117 7.29 -12.06 -9.22
CA SER A 117 6.61 -11.52 -8.05
C SER A 117 7.61 -11.11 -6.97
N VAL A 118 7.29 -10.02 -6.28
CA VAL A 118 7.99 -9.59 -5.07
C VAL A 118 6.97 -9.56 -3.95
N THR A 119 7.34 -10.09 -2.79
CA THR A 119 6.52 -10.00 -1.59
C THR A 119 7.23 -9.14 -0.56
N LEU A 120 6.63 -8.02 -0.19
CA LEU A 120 7.09 -7.19 0.93
C LEU A 120 6.26 -7.53 2.18
N ARG A 121 6.93 -7.83 3.28
CA ARG A 121 6.30 -8.17 4.56
C ARG A 121 6.91 -7.30 5.64
N ARG A 122 6.07 -6.68 6.48
CA ARG A 122 6.56 -6.01 7.68
C ARG A 122 7.00 -7.06 8.70
N VAL A 123 8.27 -7.05 9.08
CA VAL A 123 8.84 -7.97 10.08
C VAL A 123 8.91 -7.34 11.47
N SER A 124 9.05 -6.02 11.56
CA SER A 124 9.01 -5.28 12.83
C SER A 124 8.53 -3.84 12.60
N GLY A 125 8.25 -3.14 13.70
CA GLY A 125 7.73 -1.77 13.71
C GLY A 125 6.41 -1.69 14.48
N HIS A 126 6.38 -0.81 15.48
CA HIS A 126 5.17 -0.54 16.24
C HIS A 126 4.17 0.17 15.33
N GLY A 127 2.92 -0.32 15.30
CA GLY A 127 1.82 0.43 14.70
C GLY A 127 1.47 1.61 15.60
N PHE A 128 2.27 2.69 15.53
CA PHE A 128 2.20 3.94 16.33
C PHE A 128 2.23 3.76 17.85
N LEU A 129 3.00 4.59 18.54
CA LEU A 129 2.72 5.22 19.85
C LEU A 129 4.00 5.93 20.33
N GLU A 130 4.47 6.93 19.59
CA GLU A 130 4.97 8.13 20.26
C GLU A 130 4.17 9.30 19.69
N PHE A 131 3.30 9.81 20.53
CA PHE A 131 2.61 11.07 20.35
C PHE A 131 3.30 12.02 21.31
N GLU A 132 4.11 12.93 20.79
CA GLU A 132 4.44 14.15 21.53
C GLU A 132 3.44 15.22 21.10
N GLY A 133 2.47 15.46 21.97
CA GLY A 133 1.58 16.61 21.94
C GLY A 133 1.42 17.16 23.34
#